data_AF-A0A7C3A0Q4-F1
#
_entry.id   AF-A0A7C3A0Q4-F1
#
_cell.length_a   1.000
_cell.length_b   1.000
_cell.length_c   1.000
_cell.angle_alpha   90.00
_cell.angle_beta   90.00
_cell.angle_gamma   90.00
#
_symmetry.space_group_name_H-M   'P 1'
#
loop_
_entity.id
_entity.type
_entity.pdbx_description
1 polymer ?
#
loop_
_entity_poly.entity_id
_entity_poly.type
_entity_poly.pdbx_seq_one_letter_code
_entity_poly.pdbx_strand_id
1 'polypeptide(L)'
;MDSYLDDNRIEQDLDRLEACLGEQIRLARGGETARLEALCRDSGEIIRRFVQWGVTDGELFRRRGERLGRLYGELTLAVHCELSQAAGRLEEARIVRKTLRAYKSRA
;
A
#
# COMPACT_ATOMS: atom_id res chain seq x y z
N MET A 1 11.50 -24.25 -25.67
CA MET A 1 10.48 -23.20 -25.42
C MET A 1 11.10 -22.37 -24.32
N ASP A 2 12.12 -21.59 -24.68
CA ASP A 2 13.08 -21.06 -23.72
C ASP A 2 12.99 -19.54 -23.75
N SER A 3 12.03 -19.02 -23.00
CA SER A 3 12.05 -17.62 -22.62
C SER A 3 12.96 -17.50 -21.40
N TYR A 4 14.26 -17.36 -21.64
CA TYR A 4 15.16 -16.74 -20.66
C TYR A 4 14.65 -15.31 -20.46
N LEU A 5 13.70 -15.13 -19.54
CA LEU A 5 13.51 -13.83 -18.91
C LEU A 5 14.86 -13.48 -18.30
N ASP A 6 15.43 -12.38 -18.76
CA ASP A 6 16.69 -11.86 -18.25
C ASP A 6 16.56 -11.70 -16.73
N ASP A 7 17.34 -12.46 -15.96
CA ASP A 7 17.33 -12.41 -14.49
C ASP A 7 17.54 -10.95 -14.01
N ASN A 8 18.25 -10.14 -14.79
CA ASN A 8 18.43 -8.71 -14.58
C ASN A 8 17.10 -7.93 -14.61
N ARG A 9 16.19 -8.28 -15.52
CA ARG A 9 14.85 -7.66 -15.61
C ARG A 9 13.97 -8.04 -14.42
N ILE A 10 14.09 -9.28 -13.93
CA ILE A 10 13.37 -9.74 -12.73
C ILE A 10 13.90 -9.00 -11.49
N GLU A 11 15.22 -8.87 -11.36
CA GLU A 11 15.86 -8.10 -10.28
C GLU A 11 15.42 -6.63 -10.28
N GLN A 12 15.42 -5.97 -11.46
CA GLN A 12 14.98 -4.58 -11.58
C GLN A 12 13.51 -4.38 -11.20
N ASP A 13 12.62 -5.29 -11.63
CA ASP A 13 11.21 -5.22 -11.25
C ASP A 13 11.02 -5.49 -9.75
N LEU A 14 11.87 -6.30 -9.11
CA LEU A 14 11.83 -6.54 -7.67
C LEU A 14 12.34 -5.34 -6.87
N ASP A 15 13.44 -4.72 -7.29
CA ASP A 15 13.94 -3.48 -6.70
C ASP A 15 12.88 -2.38 -6.81
N ARG A 16 12.23 -2.27 -7.96
CA ARG A 16 11.13 -1.32 -8.17
C ARG A 16 9.94 -1.63 -7.29
N LEU A 17 9.56 -2.90 -7.13
CA LEU A 17 8.48 -3.31 -6.25
C LEU A 17 8.77 -2.95 -4.80
N GLU A 18 9.98 -3.23 -4.32
CA GLU A 18 10.41 -2.89 -2.96
C GLU A 18 10.39 -1.38 -2.72
N ALA A 19 10.87 -0.59 -3.68
CA ALA A 19 10.82 0.87 -3.61
C ALA A 19 9.37 1.39 -3.60
N CYS A 20 8.50 0.86 -4.46
CA CYS A 20 7.08 1.19 -4.48
C CYS A 20 6.42 0.89 -3.13
N LEU A 21 6.67 -0.30 -2.55
CA LEU A 21 6.10 -0.66 -1.25
C LEU A 21 6.61 0.26 -0.12
N GLY A 22 7.89 0.60 -0.12
CA GLY A 22 8.46 1.56 0.85
C GLY A 22 7.78 2.94 0.76
N GLU A 23 7.57 3.43 -0.45
CA GLU A 23 6.89 4.71 -0.66
C GLU A 23 5.40 4.65 -0.30
N GLN A 24 4.72 3.54 -0.60
CA GLN A 24 3.33 3.31 -0.17
C GLN A 24 3.21 3.34 1.36
N ILE A 25 4.14 2.72 2.09
CA ILE A 25 4.15 2.77 3.57
C ILE A 25 4.31 4.22 4.04
N ARG A 26 5.23 4.98 3.43
CA ARG A 26 5.47 6.39 3.76
C ARG A 26 4.21 7.24 3.54
N LEU A 27 3.57 7.09 2.39
CA LEU A 27 2.35 7.83 2.03
C LEU A 27 1.15 7.42 2.90
N ALA A 28 1.02 6.13 3.20
CA ALA A 28 0.00 5.64 4.13
C ALA A 28 0.17 6.31 5.49
N ARG A 29 1.37 6.28 6.09
CA ARG A 29 1.63 6.97 7.38
C ARG A 29 1.42 8.49 7.34
N GLY A 30 1.50 9.10 6.16
CA GLY A 30 1.27 10.53 5.95
C GLY A 30 -0.19 10.90 5.63
N GLY A 31 -1.09 9.93 5.51
CA GLY A 31 -2.48 10.16 5.11
C GLY A 31 -2.64 10.61 3.65
N GLU A 32 -1.63 10.40 2.79
CA GLU A 32 -1.64 10.81 1.38
C GLU A 32 -2.36 9.79 0.48
N THR A 33 -3.64 9.52 0.75
CA THR A 33 -4.41 8.41 0.16
C THR A 33 -4.48 8.44 -1.37
N ALA A 34 -4.62 9.62 -1.99
CA ALA A 34 -4.70 9.74 -3.45
C ALA A 34 -3.40 9.32 -4.16
N ARG A 35 -2.24 9.64 -3.57
CA ARG A 35 -0.93 9.22 -4.11
C ARG A 35 -0.66 7.74 -3.84
N LEU A 36 -1.11 7.26 -2.69
CA LEU A 36 -1.06 5.84 -2.33
C LEU A 36 -1.79 4.98 -3.37
N GLU A 37 -3.02 5.35 -3.75
CA GLU A 37 -3.81 4.61 -4.75
C GLU A 37 -3.13 4.51 -6.11
N ALA A 38 -2.49 5.60 -6.56
CA ALA A 38 -1.73 5.60 -7.81
C ALA A 38 -0.54 4.62 -7.74
N LEU A 39 0.23 4.66 -6.65
CA LEU A 39 1.35 3.75 -6.44
C LEU A 39 0.90 2.28 -6.29
N CYS A 40 -0.27 2.02 -5.70
CA CYS A 40 -0.82 0.67 -5.60
C CYS A 40 -1.12 0.07 -6.97
N ARG A 41 -1.53 0.89 -7.95
CA ARG A 41 -1.74 0.45 -9.32
C ARG A 41 -0.42 0.00 -9.96
N ASP A 42 0.62 0.82 -9.82
CA ASP A 42 1.95 0.54 -10.38
C ASP A 42 2.56 -0.74 -9.79
N SER A 43 2.51 -0.92 -8.47
CA SER A 43 2.98 -2.16 -7.84
C SER A 43 2.14 -3.37 -8.26
N GLY A 44 0.83 -3.19 -8.45
CA GLY A 44 -0.07 -4.24 -8.91
C GLY A 44 0.28 -4.72 -10.32
N GLU A 45 0.71 -3.83 -11.22
CA GLU A 45 1.18 -4.22 -12.55
C GLU A 45 2.48 -5.02 -12.49
N ILE A 46 3.42 -4.65 -11.62
CA ILE A 46 4.67 -5.39 -11.42
C ILE A 46 4.38 -6.82 -10.93
N ILE A 47 3.49 -6.98 -9.94
CA ILE A 47 3.10 -8.31 -9.44
C ILE A 47 2.44 -9.14 -10.54
N ARG A 48 1.55 -8.54 -11.35
CA ARG A 48 0.93 -9.24 -12.48
C ARG A 48 1.96 -9.74 -13.48
N ARG A 49 3.01 -8.97 -13.76
CA ARG A 49 4.13 -9.41 -14.62
C ARG A 49 4.82 -10.63 -14.02
N PHE A 50 5.13 -10.63 -12.72
CA PHE A 50 5.73 -11.80 -12.07
C PHE A 50 4.88 -13.06 -12.14
N VAL A 51 3.56 -12.93 -11.96
CA VAL A 51 2.62 -14.05 -12.09
C VAL A 51 2.59 -14.56 -13.53
N GLN A 52 2.51 -13.66 -14.52
CA GLN A 52 2.52 -14.03 -15.94
C GLN A 52 3.82 -14.72 -16.37
N TRP A 53 4.94 -14.32 -15.77
CA TRP A 53 6.26 -14.88 -16.03
C TRP A 53 6.52 -16.19 -15.30
N GLY A 54 5.68 -16.59 -14.34
CA GLY A 54 5.88 -17.80 -13.54
C GLY A 54 7.14 -17.74 -12.66
N VAL A 55 7.65 -16.54 -12.35
CA VAL A 55 8.91 -16.35 -11.62
C VAL A 55 8.74 -16.29 -10.10
N THR A 56 7.51 -16.45 -9.62
CA THR A 56 7.17 -16.41 -8.19
C THR A 56 7.80 -17.55 -7.38
N ASP A 57 8.17 -18.66 -8.03
CA ASP A 57 8.82 -19.81 -7.38
C ASP A 57 10.36 -19.84 -7.57
N GLY A 58 10.92 -18.84 -8.28
CA GLY A 58 12.35 -18.71 -8.52
C GLY A 58 13.15 -18.46 -7.24
N GLU A 59 14.39 -18.96 -7.18
CA GLU A 59 15.32 -18.75 -6.05
C GLU A 59 15.47 -17.27 -5.68
N LEU A 60 15.51 -16.41 -6.68
CA LEU A 60 15.65 -14.97 -6.53
C LEU A 60 14.43 -14.33 -5.84
N PHE A 61 13.22 -14.71 -6.26
CA PHE A 61 11.97 -14.30 -5.62
C PHE A 61 11.88 -14.86 -4.20
N ARG A 62 12.32 -16.11 -3.98
CA ARG A 62 12.33 -16.74 -2.65
C ARG A 62 13.23 -16.00 -1.66
N ARG A 63 14.44 -15.62 -2.09
CA ARG A 63 15.39 -14.84 -1.25
C ARG A 63 14.85 -13.48 -0.85
N ARG A 64 14.10 -12.82 -1.74
CA ARG A 64 13.51 -11.50 -1.47
C ARG A 64 12.09 -11.56 -0.92
N GLY A 65 11.45 -12.74 -0.99
CA GLY A 65 10.07 -12.96 -0.59
C GLY A 65 9.80 -12.63 0.88
N GLU A 66 10.75 -12.93 1.78
CA GLU A 66 10.63 -12.54 3.19
C GLU A 66 10.65 -11.01 3.39
N ARG A 67 11.46 -10.30 2.60
CA ARG A 67 11.53 -8.83 2.66
C ARG A 67 10.24 -8.22 2.10
N LEU A 68 9.78 -8.71 0.95
CA LEU A 68 8.51 -8.29 0.35
C LEU A 68 7.34 -8.56 1.29
N GLY A 69 7.27 -9.77 1.89
CA GLY A 69 6.23 -10.14 2.85
C GLY A 69 6.18 -9.19 4.05
N ARG A 70 7.34 -8.81 4.60
CA ARG A 70 7.42 -7.79 5.66
C ARG A 70 6.90 -6.43 5.21
N LEU A 71 7.30 -5.96 4.03
CA LEU A 71 6.83 -4.68 3.48
C LEU A 71 5.31 -4.68 3.25
N TYR A 72 4.73 -5.76 2.73
CA TYR A 72 3.27 -5.89 2.62
C TYR A 72 2.58 -5.90 3.98
N GLY A 73 3.15 -6.57 4.98
CA GLY A 73 2.64 -6.56 6.35
C GLY A 73 2.65 -5.15 6.95
N GLU A 74 3.76 -4.42 6.82
CA GLU A 74 3.88 -3.04 7.28
C GLU A 74 2.91 -2.09 6.57
N LEU A 75 2.74 -2.24 5.25
CA LEU A 75 1.78 -1.45 4.48
C LEU A 75 0.36 -1.71 4.95
N THR A 76 -0.01 -2.97 5.17
CA THR A 76 -1.32 -3.37 5.67
C THR A 76 -1.62 -2.71 7.01
N LEU A 77 -0.65 -2.75 7.94
CA LEU A 77 -0.76 -2.08 9.23
C LEU A 77 -0.88 -0.56 9.10
N ALA A 78 -0.09 0.07 8.22
CA ALA A 78 -0.14 1.51 7.99
C ALA A 78 -1.52 1.95 7.46
N VAL A 79 -2.07 1.23 6.49
CA VAL A 79 -3.41 1.49 5.94
C VAL A 79 -4.50 1.31 7.00
N HIS A 80 -4.41 0.26 7.82
CA HIS A 80 -5.36 0.05 8.92
C HIS A 80 -5.31 1.16 9.98
N CYS A 81 -4.12 1.64 10.32
CA CYS A 81 -3.95 2.76 11.23
C CYS A 81 -4.62 4.03 10.67
N GLU A 82 -4.40 4.36 9.40
CA GLU A 82 -5.05 5.53 8.77
C GLU A 82 -6.57 5.42 8.74
N LEU A 83 -7.10 4.24 8.39
CA LEU A 83 -8.54 4.00 8.38
C LEU A 83 -9.14 4.23 9.78
N SER A 84 -8.45 3.75 10.81
CA SER A 84 -8.86 3.94 12.21
C SER A 84 -8.82 5.42 12.63
N GLN A 85 -7.78 6.15 12.24
CA GLN A 85 -7.70 7.59 12.50
C GLN A 85 -8.78 8.39 11.75
N ALA A 86 -9.05 8.05 10.49
CA ALA A 86 -10.11 8.67 9.71
C ALA A 86 -11.49 8.44 10.33
N ALA A 87 -11.75 7.24 10.83
CA ALA A 87 -12.99 6.93 11.56
C ALA A 87 -13.13 7.76 12.85
N GLY A 88 -12.04 7.90 13.62
CA GLY A 88 -12.01 8.75 14.81
C GLY A 88 -12.35 10.21 14.51
N ARG A 89 -11.68 10.81 13.52
CA ARG A 89 -11.94 12.19 13.06
C ARG A 89 -13.38 12.40 12.61
N LEU A 90 -13.98 11.40 11.96
CA LEU A 90 -15.36 11.47 11.50
C LEU A 90 -16.35 11.44 12.67
N GLU A 91 -16.08 10.66 13.71
CA GLU A 91 -16.91 10.65 14.92
C GLU A 91 -16.80 11.97 15.70
N GLU A 92 -15.60 12.53 15.84
CA GLU A 92 -15.41 13.87 16.41
C GLU A 92 -16.21 14.93 15.64
N ALA A 93 -16.16 14.92 14.31
CA ALA A 93 -16.92 15.85 13.48
C ALA A 93 -18.44 15.70 13.67
N ARG A 94 -18.94 14.47 13.91
CA ARG A 94 -20.36 14.23 14.23
C ARG A 94 -20.73 14.79 15.59
N ILE A 95 -19.88 14.61 16.60
CA ILE A 95 -20.08 15.17 17.94
C ILE A 95 -20.14 16.70 17.87
N VAL A 96 -19.16 17.34 17.23
CA VAL A 96 -19.13 18.79 17.04
C VAL A 96 -20.39 19.28 16.34
N ARG A 97 -20.83 18.59 15.28
CA ARG A 97 -22.07 18.94 14.55
C ARG A 97 -23.32 18.84 15.42
N LYS A 98 -23.45 17.79 16.23
CA LYS A 98 -24.57 17.62 17.18
C LYS A 98 -24.58 18.75 18.20
N THR A 99 -23.41 19.08 18.76
CA THR A 99 -23.25 20.17 19.73
C THR A 99 -23.65 21.52 19.13
N LEU A 100 -23.13 21.87 17.95
CA LEU A 100 -23.48 23.12 17.27
C LEU A 100 -24.99 23.21 16.96
N ARG A 101 -25.62 22.10 16.57
CA ARG A 101 -27.08 22.05 16.35
C ARG A 101 -27.85 22.34 17.64
N ALA A 102 -27.44 21.74 18.76
CA ALA A 102 -28.07 21.97 20.06
C ALA A 102 -27.96 23.42 20.53
N TYR A 103 -26.82 24.09 20.27
CA TYR A 103 -26.66 25.52 20.53
C TYR A 103 -27.57 26.38 19.65
N LYS A 104 -27.65 26.10 18.34
CA LYS A 104 -28.52 26.85 17.41
C LYS A 104 -30.01 26.68 17.67
N SER A 105 -30.45 25.57 18.27
CA SER A 105 -31.86 25.36 18.63
C SER A 105 -32.26 25.99 19.98
N ARG A 106 -31.29 26.52 20.73
CA ARG A 106 -31.49 27.16 22.04
C ARG A 106 -31.41 28.69 22.00
N ALA A 107 -31.02 29.27 20.86
CA ALA A 107 -31.08 30.69 20.56
C ALA A 107 -32.32 30.98 19.71
#